data_AF-A0A0N1MQN6-F1
#
_entry.id   AF-A0A0N1MQN6-F1
#
_cell.length_a   1.000
_cell.length_b   1.000
_cell.length_c   1.000
_cell.angle_alpha   90.00
_cell.angle_beta   90.00
_cell.angle_gamma   90.00
#
_symmetry.space_group_name_H-M   'P 1'
#
loop_
_entity.id
_entity.type
_entity.pdbx_description
1 polymer ?
#
loop_
_entity_poly.entity_id
_entity_poly.type
_entity_poly.pdbx_seq_one_letter_code
_entity_poly.pdbx_strand_id
1 'polypeptide(L)'
;MRIFCILLMAGSLYAQPWVMFNDMDDTYLYDQASGQVYIRVKKGGKNYEDTFVKMGVIDNLQNNSSKASLSAESIQDKNTKEASEDQRELLKKAQELQRSIQNGIFEGE
;
A
#
# COMPACT_ATOMS: atom_id res chain seq x y z
N MET A 1 -23.99 34.89 20.88
CA MET A 1 -23.05 35.31 19.81
C MET A 1 -21.59 35.23 20.25
N ARG A 2 -21.12 35.97 21.26
CA ARG A 2 -19.68 35.94 21.68
C ARG A 2 -19.15 34.55 22.06
N ILE A 3 -19.91 33.77 22.83
CA ILE A 3 -19.50 32.43 23.28
C ILE A 3 -19.39 31.45 22.09
N PHE A 4 -20.28 31.57 21.11
CA PHE A 4 -20.25 30.73 19.90
C PHE A 4 -18.99 30.97 19.06
N CYS A 5 -18.58 32.24 18.91
CA CYS A 5 -17.33 32.59 18.22
C CYS A 5 -16.08 32.09 18.96
N ILE A 6 -16.06 32.13 20.29
CA ILE A 6 -14.94 31.62 21.09
C ILE A 6 -14.80 30.10 20.93
N LEU A 7 -15.93 29.38 20.90
CA LEU A 7 -15.94 27.93 20.73
C LEU A 7 -15.48 27.49 19.33
N LEU A 8 -15.85 28.25 18.29
CA LEU A 8 -15.37 28.05 16.92
C LEU A 8 -13.85 28.29 16.76
N MET A 9 -13.31 29.30 17.43
CA MET A 9 -11.87 29.62 17.40
C MET A 9 -11.02 28.62 18.20
N ALA A 10 -11.57 28.02 19.26
CA ALA A 10 -10.88 26.98 20.01
C ALA A 10 -10.80 25.66 19.24
N GLY A 11 -11.79 25.34 18.40
CA GLY A 11 -11.83 24.13 17.60
C GLY A 11 -10.80 24.07 16.45
N SER A 12 -10.45 25.23 15.87
CA SER A 12 -9.46 25.29 14.78
C SER A 12 -8.03 24.96 15.23
N LEU A 13 -7.72 25.13 16.53
CA LEU A 13 -6.41 24.79 17.10
C LEU A 13 -6.18 23.27 17.20
N TYR A 14 -7.25 22.47 17.18
CA TYR A 14 -7.16 21.01 17.22
C TYR A 14 -7.22 20.37 15.82
N ALA A 15 -7.40 21.16 14.77
CA ALA A 15 -7.29 20.67 13.40
C ALA A 15 -5.82 20.44 13.07
N GLN A 16 -5.38 19.18 13.10
CA GLN A 16 -4.07 18.79 12.62
C GLN A 16 -4.02 19.04 11.10
N PRO A 17 -3.11 19.90 10.60
CA PRO A 17 -3.06 20.23 9.19
C PRO A 17 -2.61 19.01 8.37
N TRP A 18 -3.30 18.78 7.25
CA TRP A 18 -2.75 17.96 6.17
C TRP A 18 -1.79 18.82 5.36
N VAL A 19 -0.60 18.29 5.04
CA VAL A 19 0.42 19.01 4.29
C VAL A 19 0.67 18.34 2.95
N MET A 20 0.55 19.10 1.87
CA MET A 20 0.86 18.62 0.52
C MET A 20 2.23 19.14 0.07
N PHE A 21 3.04 18.28 -0.54
CA PHE A 21 4.33 18.64 -1.11
C PHE A 21 4.62 17.84 -2.39
N ASN A 22 5.62 18.24 -3.17
CA ASN A 22 5.98 17.60 -4.44
C ASN A 22 7.51 17.51 -4.56
N ASP A 23 8.01 16.41 -5.12
CA ASP A 23 9.45 16.16 -5.34
C ASP A 23 9.83 16.30 -6.82
N MET A 24 9.19 17.24 -7.52
CA MET A 24 9.20 17.43 -8.98
C MET A 24 8.28 16.46 -9.72
N ASP A 25 8.45 15.15 -9.55
CA ASP A 25 7.74 14.15 -10.36
C ASP A 25 6.42 13.70 -9.71
N ASP A 26 6.41 13.53 -8.39
CA ASP A 26 5.32 12.97 -7.61
C ASP A 26 4.75 13.95 -6.58
N THR A 27 3.46 13.82 -6.30
CA THR A 27 2.76 14.64 -5.29
C THR A 27 2.45 13.79 -4.07
N TYR A 28 2.77 14.33 -2.90
CA TYR A 28 2.59 13.67 -1.62
C TYR A 28 1.61 14.43 -0.75
N LEU A 29 0.90 13.66 0.06
CA LEU A 29 0.02 14.16 1.09
C LEU A 29 0.45 13.56 2.43
N TYR A 30 0.79 14.41 3.38
CA TYR A 30 1.25 14.06 4.71
C TYR A 30 0.19 14.38 5.75
N ASP A 31 -0.16 13.37 6.54
CA ASP A 31 -1.01 13.53 7.71
C ASP A 31 -0.13 13.82 8.94
N GLN A 32 -0.17 15.06 9.43
CA GLN A 32 0.60 15.47 10.60
C GLN A 32 0.14 14.79 11.90
N ALA A 33 -1.10 14.31 11.97
CA ALA A 33 -1.63 13.65 13.16
C ALA A 33 -1.06 12.23 13.32
N SER A 34 -0.95 11.49 12.21
CA SER A 34 -0.56 10.07 12.21
C SER A 34 0.85 9.82 11.69
N GLY A 35 1.50 10.81 11.09
CA GLY A 35 2.80 10.67 10.43
C GLY A 35 2.73 9.89 9.10
N GLN A 36 1.52 9.62 8.59
CA GLN A 36 1.35 8.81 7.39
C GLN A 36 1.56 9.65 6.12
N VAL A 37 2.22 9.05 5.13
CA VAL A 37 2.46 9.65 3.83
C VAL A 37 1.63 8.92 2.77
N TYR A 38 1.02 9.67 1.87
CA TYR A 38 0.28 9.14 0.72
C TYR A 38 0.87 9.71 -0.57
N ILE A 39 0.96 8.89 -1.60
CA ILE A 39 1.45 9.27 -2.93
C ILE A 39 0.29 9.38 -3.92
N ARG A 40 0.30 10.40 -4.76
CA ARG A 40 -0.67 10.59 -5.84
C ARG A 40 -0.41 9.60 -6.97
N VAL A 41 -1.42 8.80 -7.30
CA VAL A 41 -1.44 7.93 -8.48
C VAL A 41 -2.24 8.61 -9.58
N LYS A 42 -1.54 8.95 -10.67
CA LYS A 42 -2.12 9.63 -11.85
C LYS A 42 -2.92 8.63 -12.69
N LYS A 43 -4.20 8.89 -12.96
CA LYS A 43 -5.05 8.06 -13.82
C LYS A 43 -5.09 8.51 -15.29
N GLY A 44 -4.27 9.50 -15.65
CA GLY A 44 -4.17 10.01 -17.03
C GLY A 44 -5.32 10.93 -17.47
N GLY A 45 -6.26 11.23 -16.58
CA GLY A 45 -7.38 12.14 -16.82
C GLY A 45 -7.23 13.46 -16.06
N LYS A 46 -8.32 13.92 -15.43
CA LYS A 46 -8.33 15.19 -14.69
C LYS A 46 -7.78 15.01 -13.27
N ASN A 47 -7.23 16.08 -12.69
CA ASN A 47 -6.58 16.04 -11.37
C ASN A 47 -7.45 15.48 -10.22
N TYR A 48 -8.78 15.56 -10.31
CA TYR A 48 -9.70 15.04 -9.29
C TYR A 48 -9.99 13.53 -9.42
N GLU A 49 -9.57 12.90 -10.53
CA GLU A 49 -9.70 11.45 -10.76
C GLU A 49 -8.53 10.67 -10.15
N ASP A 50 -7.44 11.39 -9.86
CA ASP A 50 -6.26 10.84 -9.22
C ASP A 50 -6.53 10.48 -7.77
N THR A 51 -5.82 9.45 -7.31
CA THR A 51 -6.04 8.87 -5.98
C THR A 51 -4.77 8.92 -5.17
N PHE A 52 -4.90 9.19 -3.87
CA PHE A 52 -3.78 9.13 -2.94
C PHE A 52 -3.74 7.76 -2.29
N VAL A 53 -2.64 7.02 -2.48
CA VAL A 53 -2.43 5.69 -1.91
C VAL A 53 -1.42 5.79 -0.78
N LYS A 54 -1.70 5.13 0.34
CA LYS A 54 -0.80 5.12 1.51
C LYS A 54 0.55 4.54 1.12
N MET A 55 1.63 5.27 1.39
CA MET A 55 2.99 4.79 1.22
C MET A 55 3.28 3.75 2.30
N GLY A 56 3.78 2.58 1.89
CA GLY A 56 4.19 1.56 2.84
C GLY A 56 5.34 2.06 3.69
N VAL A 57 5.27 1.84 5.00
CA VAL A 57 6.45 1.99 5.86
C VAL A 57 7.29 0.74 5.59
N ILE A 58 8.38 0.89 4.84
CA ILE A 58 9.43 -0.12 4.89
C ILE A 58 10.06 0.09 6.26
N ASP A 59 9.66 -0.70 7.24
CA ASP A 59 10.32 -0.75 8.54
C ASP A 59 11.75 -1.23 8.30
N ASN A 60 12.64 -0.32 7.89
CA ASN A 60 14.09 -0.52 7.94
C ASN A 60 14.59 -0.37 9.39
N LEU A 61 13.76 -0.76 10.35
CA LEU A 61 14.11 -1.02 11.74
C LEU A 61 13.84 -2.52 12.00
N GLN A 62 14.80 -3.33 11.55
CA GLN A 62 15.22 -4.54 12.26
C GLN A 62 14.30 -5.79 12.21
N ASN A 63 14.67 -6.68 11.28
CA ASN A 63 14.95 -8.10 11.51
C ASN A 63 13.81 -9.06 11.94
N ASN A 64 13.71 -10.15 11.17
CA ASN A 64 12.98 -11.40 11.41
C ASN A 64 11.45 -11.43 11.30
N SER A 65 11.05 -12.10 10.21
CA SER A 65 9.88 -12.96 10.07
C SER A 65 8.51 -12.34 10.34
N SER A 66 7.75 -12.17 9.26
CA SER A 66 6.49 -12.88 9.05
C SER A 66 5.50 -11.97 8.32
N LYS A 67 5.25 -12.35 7.06
CA LYS A 67 3.94 -12.26 6.41
C LYS A 67 3.35 -10.84 6.32
N ALA A 68 3.87 -10.07 5.35
CA ALA A 68 3.13 -8.96 4.79
C ALA A 68 1.84 -9.49 4.13
N SER A 69 0.73 -9.30 4.85
CA SER A 69 -0.62 -9.46 4.34
C SER A 69 -0.87 -8.37 3.30
N LEU A 70 -0.94 -8.77 2.03
CA LEU A 70 -1.46 -7.96 0.93
C LEU A 70 -2.95 -7.70 1.18
N SER A 71 -3.32 -6.55 1.73
CA SER A 71 -4.69 -6.04 1.64
C SER A 71 -4.82 -5.25 0.34
N ALA A 72 -5.01 -5.97 -0.77
CA ALA A 72 -5.58 -5.41 -1.98
C ALA A 72 -7.10 -5.38 -1.79
N GLU A 73 -7.64 -4.19 -1.58
CA GLU A 73 -9.06 -3.92 -1.77
C GLU A 73 -9.32 -3.90 -3.29
N SER A 74 -9.77 -5.01 -3.84
CA SER A 74 -10.23 -5.11 -5.22
C SER A 74 -11.74 -5.32 -5.27
N ILE A 75 -12.35 -4.41 -6.02
CA ILE A 75 -13.62 -4.49 -6.73
C ILE A 75 -14.11 -5.92 -6.94
N GLN A 76 -15.39 -6.08 -6.61
CA GLN A 76 -16.29 -7.18 -6.95
C GLN A 76 -15.98 -7.79 -8.33
N ASP A 77 -15.43 -9.00 -8.36
CA ASP A 77 -15.42 -9.82 -9.56
C ASP A 77 -15.96 -11.21 -9.25
N LYS A 78 -16.84 -11.66 -10.13
CA LYS A 78 -17.54 -12.93 -10.03
C LYS A 78 -16.52 -14.07 -10.21
N ASN A 79 -16.81 -15.21 -9.57
CA ASN A 79 -16.17 -16.52 -9.79
C ASN A 79 -15.05 -16.94 -8.81
N THR A 80 -15.40 -17.06 -7.52
CA THR A 80 -14.54 -17.52 -6.40
C THR A 80 -14.27 -19.03 -6.37
N LYS A 81 -14.24 -19.75 -7.50
CA LYS A 81 -13.89 -21.18 -7.50
C LYS A 81 -12.66 -21.54 -8.34
N GLU A 82 -12.38 -20.82 -9.42
CA GLU A 82 -11.26 -21.15 -10.32
C GLU A 82 -9.93 -20.51 -9.89
N ALA A 83 -9.94 -19.30 -9.31
CA ALA A 83 -8.72 -18.60 -8.88
C ALA A 83 -7.89 -19.34 -7.81
N SER A 84 -8.51 -20.26 -7.06
CA SER A 84 -7.82 -21.03 -6.03
C SER A 84 -7.05 -22.25 -6.57
N GLU A 85 -7.47 -22.80 -7.71
CA GLU A 85 -6.80 -23.92 -8.37
C GLU A 85 -5.57 -23.43 -9.13
N ASP A 86 -5.71 -22.35 -9.90
CA ASP A 86 -4.59 -21.73 -10.63
C ASP A 86 -3.46 -21.32 -9.68
N GLN A 87 -3.79 -20.72 -8.54
CA GLN A 87 -2.79 -20.32 -7.54
C GLN A 87 -2.07 -21.53 -6.93
N ARG A 88 -2.77 -22.66 -6.73
CA ARG A 88 -2.18 -23.91 -6.24
C ARG A 88 -1.30 -24.58 -7.29
N GLU A 89 -1.68 -24.52 -8.57
CA GLU A 89 -0.88 -25.06 -9.67
C GLU A 89 0.42 -24.26 -9.84
N LEU A 90 0.35 -22.93 -9.80
CA LEU A 90 1.52 -22.05 -9.88
C LEU A 90 2.49 -22.30 -8.72
N LEU A 91 1.98 -22.46 -7.50
CA LEU A 91 2.80 -22.82 -6.34
C LEU A 91 3.48 -24.19 -6.49
N LYS A 92 2.78 -25.19 -7.04
CA LYS A 92 3.38 -26.51 -7.33
C LYS A 92 4.46 -26.41 -8.39
N LYS A 93 4.23 -25.67 -9.48
CA LYS A 93 5.24 -25.46 -10.54
C LYS A 93 6.49 -24.76 -10.00
N ALA A 94 6.33 -23.77 -9.13
CA ALA A 94 7.45 -23.10 -8.48
C ALA A 94 8.26 -24.06 -7.58
N GLN A 95 7.59 -24.94 -6.83
CA GLN A 95 8.24 -25.95 -5.98
C GLN A 95 8.97 -27.02 -6.80
N GLU A 96 8.39 -27.46 -7.93
CA GLU A 96 9.03 -28.43 -8.81
C GLU A 96 10.26 -27.84 -9.51
N LEU A 97 10.18 -26.59 -9.96
CA LEU A 97 11.31 -25.86 -10.55
C LEU A 97 12.46 -25.70 -9.53
N GLN A 98 12.14 -25.37 -8.28
CA GLN A 98 13.16 -25.27 -7.23
C GLN A 98 13.85 -26.61 -6.99
N ARG A 99 13.10 -27.71 -7.02
CA ARG A 99 13.63 -29.07 -6.84
C ARG A 99 14.45 -29.54 -8.05
N SER A 100 14.05 -29.18 -9.27
CA SER A 100 14.80 -29.53 -10.47
C SER A 100 16.13 -28.78 -10.56
N ILE A 101 16.17 -27.51 -10.14
CA ILE A 101 17.42 -26.76 -10.01
C ILE A 101 18.33 -27.38 -8.95
N GLN A 102 17.77 -27.75 -7.79
CA GLN A 102 18.54 -28.35 -6.70
C GLN A 102 19.14 -29.71 -7.08
N ASN A 103 18.40 -30.53 -7.84
CA ASN A 103 18.90 -31.82 -8.33
C ASN A 103 19.92 -31.64 -9.47
N GLY A 104 19.74 -30.65 -10.35
CA GLY A 104 20.70 -30.35 -11.43
C GLY A 104 22.06 -29.84 -10.92
N ILE A 105 22.12 -29.30 -9.70
CA ILE A 105 23.37 -28.90 -9.04
C ILE A 105 24.16 -30.11 -8.50
N PHE A 106 23.49 -31.24 -8.23
CA PHE A 106 24.14 -32.47 -7.71
C PHE A 106 24.53 -33.50 -8.79
N GLU A 107 24.02 -33.39 -10.03
CA GLU A 107 24.40 -34.26 -11.15
C GLU A 107 25.58 -33.70 -11.99
N GLY A 108 26.26 -32.66 -11.49
CA GLY A 108 27.36 -31.97 -12.17
C GLY A 108 28.78 -32.25 -11.63
N GLU A 109 28.96 -33.31 -10.82
CA GLU A 109 30.28 -33.84 -10.41
C GLU A 109 30.51 -35.26 -10.93
#